data_AF-A0A937IEU5-F1
#
_entry.id   AF-A0A937IEU5-F1
#
_cell.length_a   1.000
_cell.length_b   1.000
_cell.length_c   1.000
_cell.angle_alpha   90.00
_cell.angle_beta   90.00
_cell.angle_gamma   90.00
#
_symmetry.space_group_name_H-M   'P 1'
#
loop_
_entity.id
_entity.type
_entity.pdbx_description
1 polymer ?
#
loop_
_entity_poly.entity_id
_entity_poly.type
_entity_poly.pdbx_seq_one_letter_code
_entity_poly.pdbx_strand_id
1 'polypeptide(L)'
;MSDFQSEKRVVRDYYEALDATDEANITDVLIKFTAENYIWRAFHPFNIQTKAEAVSSIFWQPFRKSIRHVQRRMDVFFAGKNFIDNGDTVWVCSMGHLMGLFDNPWLGIQPTGKLIMLRYAEFHKIENGKISETAFYFDIPHLMIQAGYQPFKSPTAMHLVQPGPATHDALLFSDAPESEGQETMDVMHAMISDLGTWQSGLPLEDELARTWHKDMTWWGPAGIGATYTIERYAKQHSGPFRAAFTDRSGTGHIARIAEGHYSGFFGWPNFLAKPSAGFMGLPPSNKLCEFRVIDIYRREGKKLKENWIFIDMLHFFKQQDVDILANLQESFK
;
A
#
# COMPACT_ATOMS: atom_id res chain seq x y z
N MET A 1 23.68 -7.48 -13.52
CA MET A 1 22.95 -7.07 -12.30
C MET A 1 22.20 -5.80 -12.65
N SER A 2 21.11 -5.49 -11.95
CA SER A 2 20.51 -4.15 -12.04
C SER A 2 21.52 -3.07 -11.62
N ASP A 3 21.18 -1.81 -11.92
CA ASP A 3 21.94 -0.64 -11.46
C ASP A 3 20.94 0.35 -10.85
N PHE A 4 20.69 0.21 -9.55
CA PHE A 4 19.75 1.04 -8.78
C PHE A 4 20.37 1.60 -7.50
N GLN A 5 21.69 1.45 -7.33
CA GLN A 5 22.38 1.83 -6.09
C GLN A 5 22.25 3.31 -5.76
N SER A 6 22.21 4.17 -6.78
CA SER A 6 22.12 5.61 -6.57
C SER A 6 20.74 6.01 -6.03
N GLU A 7 19.68 5.46 -6.63
CA GLU A 7 18.28 5.71 -6.30
C GLU A 7 17.93 5.14 -4.94
N LYS A 8 18.36 3.90 -4.67
CA LYS A 8 18.23 3.27 -3.34
C LYS A 8 18.91 4.10 -2.26
N ARG A 9 20.08 4.68 -2.56
CA ARG A 9 20.80 5.54 -1.60
C ARG A 9 20.01 6.81 -1.28
N VAL A 10 19.45 7.49 -2.29
CA VAL A 10 18.61 8.68 -2.06
C VAL A 10 17.48 8.40 -1.08
N VAL A 11 16.76 7.27 -1.25
CA VAL A 11 15.64 6.92 -0.36
C VAL A 11 16.12 6.54 1.04
N ARG A 12 17.22 5.79 1.16
CA ARG A 12 17.77 5.44 2.48
C ARG A 12 18.27 6.68 3.24
N ASP A 13 18.99 7.57 2.57
CA ASP A 13 19.50 8.81 3.16
C ASP A 13 18.32 9.72 3.57
N TYR A 14 17.25 9.75 2.77
CA TYR A 14 16.00 10.44 3.11
C TYR A 14 15.36 9.87 4.37
N TYR A 15 15.17 8.55 4.45
CA TYR A 15 14.59 7.91 5.63
C TYR A 15 15.45 8.09 6.88
N GLU A 16 16.78 7.92 6.78
CA GLU A 16 17.69 8.15 7.90
C GLU A 16 17.58 9.58 8.42
N ALA A 17 17.59 10.57 7.52
CA ALA A 17 17.45 11.97 7.89
C ALA A 17 16.07 12.27 8.52
N LEU A 18 14.99 11.73 7.96
CA LEU A 18 13.63 11.95 8.46
C LEU A 18 13.38 11.27 9.81
N ASP A 19 13.92 10.07 10.01
CA ASP A 19 13.72 9.30 11.24
C ASP A 19 14.57 9.86 12.39
N ALA A 20 15.77 10.39 12.09
CA ALA A 20 16.69 10.98 13.06
C ALA A 20 16.35 12.42 13.47
N THR A 21 15.59 13.16 12.65
CA THR A 21 15.30 14.57 12.91
C THR A 21 14.21 14.77 13.96
N ASP A 22 14.21 15.95 14.59
CA ASP A 22 13.16 16.40 15.48
C ASP A 22 11.98 17.01 14.69
N GLU A 23 10.85 17.23 15.37
CA GLU A 23 9.62 17.72 14.73
C GLU A 23 9.81 19.07 14.00
N ALA A 24 10.66 19.95 14.54
CA ALA A 24 10.89 21.29 14.01
C ALA A 24 11.61 21.26 12.65
N ASN A 25 12.51 20.28 12.45
CA ASN A 25 13.36 20.20 11.26
C ASN A 25 12.84 19.24 10.18
N ILE A 26 11.65 18.63 10.36
CA ILE A 26 11.03 17.73 9.36
C ILE A 26 10.88 18.43 7.99
N THR A 27 10.43 19.68 7.98
CA THR A 27 10.21 20.44 6.75
C THR A 27 11.50 20.59 5.93
N ASP A 28 12.60 20.91 6.60
CA ASP A 28 13.90 21.11 5.95
C ASP A 28 14.43 19.80 5.34
N VAL A 29 14.22 18.68 6.04
CA VAL A 29 14.54 17.35 5.49
C VAL A 29 13.73 17.08 4.23
N LEU A 30 12.41 17.30 4.24
CA LEU A 30 11.59 17.08 3.06
C LEU A 30 12.04 17.94 1.89
N ILE A 31 12.22 19.25 2.09
CA ILE A 31 12.73 20.17 1.05
C ILE A 31 14.11 19.72 0.52
N LYS A 32 14.98 19.23 1.40
CA LYS A 32 16.32 18.75 1.03
C LYS A 32 16.26 17.51 0.15
N PHE A 33 15.30 16.62 0.29
CA PHE A 33 15.29 15.35 -0.44
C PHE A 33 14.29 15.32 -1.61
N THR A 34 13.29 16.19 -1.62
CA THR A 34 12.31 16.25 -2.71
C THR A 34 12.70 17.22 -3.82
N ALA A 35 12.19 17.00 -5.03
CA ALA A 35 12.31 17.95 -6.14
C ALA A 35 11.39 19.17 -5.96
N GLU A 36 11.62 20.25 -6.72
CA GLU A 36 10.75 21.45 -6.66
C GLU A 36 9.32 21.18 -7.16
N ASN A 37 9.18 20.30 -8.15
CA ASN A 37 7.91 19.86 -8.73
C ASN A 37 7.34 18.60 -8.04
N TYR A 38 7.62 18.43 -6.75
CA TYR A 38 7.26 17.23 -5.98
C TYR A 38 5.76 16.91 -6.02
N ILE A 39 5.41 15.64 -6.22
CA ILE A 39 4.02 15.15 -6.10
C ILE A 39 3.96 14.05 -5.05
N TRP A 40 3.21 14.29 -3.98
CA TRP A 40 2.92 13.30 -2.94
C TRP A 40 1.47 12.85 -3.02
N ARG A 41 1.24 11.55 -3.20
CA ARG A 41 -0.07 10.91 -3.22
C ARG A 41 -0.22 10.08 -1.96
N ALA A 42 -1.14 10.45 -1.09
CA ALA A 42 -1.40 9.70 0.14
C ALA A 42 -2.88 9.51 0.40
N PHE A 43 -3.21 8.45 1.14
CA PHE A 43 -4.58 8.09 1.47
C PHE A 43 -5.41 9.26 2.00
N HIS A 44 -6.73 9.16 1.83
CA HIS A 44 -7.66 10.00 2.54
C HIS A 44 -7.31 9.99 4.04
N PRO A 45 -7.20 11.17 4.70
CA PRO A 45 -7.68 12.48 4.26
C PRO A 45 -6.66 13.37 3.52
N PHE A 46 -5.43 12.90 3.32
CA PHE A 46 -4.33 13.75 2.86
C PHE A 46 -4.34 14.00 1.35
N ASN A 47 -4.73 13.01 0.55
CA ASN A 47 -4.85 13.10 -0.92
C ASN A 47 -3.54 13.57 -1.58
N ILE A 48 -3.63 14.27 -2.72
CA ILE A 48 -2.48 14.77 -3.46
C ILE A 48 -1.99 16.09 -2.83
N GLN A 49 -0.69 16.17 -2.57
CA GLN A 49 0.01 17.40 -2.21
C GLN A 49 1.16 17.63 -3.18
N THR A 50 1.47 18.90 -3.44
CA THR A 50 2.53 19.29 -4.40
C THR A 50 3.67 20.10 -3.78
N LYS A 51 3.68 20.22 -2.45
CA LYS A 51 4.68 20.99 -1.69
C LYS A 51 5.18 20.19 -0.51
N ALA A 52 6.49 20.12 -0.33
CA ALA A 52 7.13 19.43 0.79
C ALA A 52 6.64 19.97 2.14
N GLU A 53 6.43 21.28 2.24
CA GLU A 53 5.94 21.97 3.44
C GLU A 53 4.50 21.56 3.78
N ALA A 54 3.66 21.35 2.76
CA ALA A 54 2.31 20.83 2.96
C ALA A 54 2.36 19.42 3.55
N VAL A 55 3.18 18.53 2.96
CA VAL A 55 3.35 17.15 3.47
C VAL A 55 3.89 17.15 4.91
N SER A 56 4.86 18.02 5.21
CA SER A 56 5.40 18.21 6.57
C SER A 56 4.29 18.58 7.55
N SER A 57 3.55 19.64 7.25
CA SER A 57 2.59 20.26 8.17
C SER A 57 1.32 19.44 8.36
N ILE A 58 0.82 18.77 7.32
CA ILE A 58 -0.44 18.01 7.41
C ILE A 58 -0.24 16.58 7.90
N PHE A 59 0.90 15.96 7.60
CA PHE A 59 1.16 14.55 7.92
C PHE A 59 2.29 14.39 8.93
N TRP A 60 3.54 14.69 8.54
CA TRP A 60 4.71 14.23 9.30
C TRP A 60 4.83 14.87 10.67
N GLN A 61 4.65 16.18 10.79
CA GLN A 61 4.68 16.87 12.08
C GLN A 61 3.53 16.42 13.00
N PRO A 62 2.24 16.42 12.59
CA PRO A 62 1.16 15.88 13.41
C PRO A 62 1.36 14.41 13.79
N PHE A 63 1.84 13.58 12.87
CA PHE A 63 2.11 12.17 13.11
C PHE A 63 3.23 11.97 14.14
N ARG A 64 4.37 12.68 14.02
CA ARG A 64 5.50 12.61 14.97
C ARG A 64 5.18 13.21 16.33
N LYS A 65 4.27 14.18 16.39
CA LYS A 65 3.73 14.71 17.64
C LYS A 65 2.84 13.69 18.35
N SER A 66 2.02 12.99 17.59
CA SER A 66 1.07 11.99 18.07
C SER A 66 1.74 10.69 18.50
N ILE A 67 2.55 10.12 17.61
CA ILE A 67 3.23 8.85 17.81
C ILE A 67 4.69 9.18 18.10
N ARG A 68 5.03 9.14 19.38
CA ARG A 68 6.35 9.49 19.88
C ARG A 68 7.31 8.33 19.71
N HIS A 69 8.61 8.63 19.65
CA HIS A 69 9.68 7.64 19.52
C HIS A 69 9.49 6.71 18.30
N VAL A 70 9.05 7.27 17.17
CA VAL A 70 8.82 6.46 15.94
C VAL A 70 10.10 5.77 15.52
N GLN A 71 9.97 4.48 15.24
CA GLN A 71 10.96 3.64 14.58
C GLN A 71 10.36 3.13 13.27
N ARG A 72 11.09 3.30 12.18
CA ARG A 72 10.77 2.64 10.92
C ARG A 72 11.28 1.21 10.94
N ARG A 73 10.35 0.28 10.80
CA ARG A 73 10.61 -1.16 10.68
C ARG A 73 10.36 -1.53 9.23
N MET A 74 11.42 -1.46 8.43
CA MET A 74 11.37 -1.78 7.00
C MET A 74 11.34 -3.30 6.82
N ASP A 75 10.34 -3.78 6.10
CA ASP A 75 10.11 -5.20 5.83
C ASP A 75 10.41 -5.56 4.37
N VAL A 76 10.26 -4.60 3.44
CA VAL A 76 10.57 -4.73 2.00
C VAL A 76 11.26 -3.46 1.51
N PHE A 77 12.28 -3.62 0.67
CA PHE A 77 13.00 -2.54 0.02
C PHE A 77 13.61 -3.01 -1.30
N PHE A 78 13.18 -2.46 -2.42
CA PHE A 78 13.72 -2.79 -3.74
C PHE A 78 13.47 -1.65 -4.72
N ALA A 79 14.14 -1.67 -5.87
CA ALA A 79 13.96 -0.66 -6.91
C ALA A 79 13.58 -1.30 -8.24
N GLY A 80 13.24 -0.49 -9.24
CA GLY A 80 13.08 -0.98 -10.59
C GLY A 80 12.81 0.13 -11.60
N LYS A 81 13.11 -0.17 -12.86
CA LYS A 81 12.64 0.63 -13.98
C LYS A 81 11.14 0.47 -14.11
N ASN A 82 10.43 1.56 -14.30
CA ASN A 82 8.98 1.55 -14.39
C ASN A 82 8.52 1.00 -15.73
N PHE A 83 7.83 -0.13 -15.72
CA PHE A 83 7.29 -0.70 -16.95
C PHE A 83 6.27 0.21 -17.65
N ILE A 84 5.51 1.04 -16.90
CA ILE A 84 4.43 1.87 -17.46
C ILE A 84 4.95 2.94 -18.43
N ASP A 85 6.17 3.43 -18.22
CA ASP A 85 6.85 4.41 -19.07
C ASP A 85 8.00 3.79 -19.88
N ASN A 86 7.91 2.50 -20.20
CA ASN A 86 8.93 1.76 -20.96
C ASN A 86 10.33 1.76 -20.29
N GLY A 87 10.38 1.97 -18.98
CA GLY A 87 11.60 1.99 -18.19
C GLY A 87 12.34 3.32 -18.20
N ASP A 88 11.67 4.41 -18.63
CA ASP A 88 12.22 5.77 -18.65
C ASP A 88 12.48 6.30 -17.23
N THR A 89 11.72 5.84 -16.24
CA THR A 89 11.86 6.30 -14.85
C THR A 89 12.20 5.16 -13.90
N VAL A 90 12.95 5.47 -12.84
CA VAL A 90 13.30 4.52 -11.76
C VAL A 90 12.50 4.86 -10.51
N TRP A 91 11.91 3.84 -9.92
CA TRP A 91 11.20 3.94 -8.66
C TRP A 91 11.83 3.02 -7.62
N VAL A 92 11.74 3.44 -6.37
CA VAL A 92 12.16 2.66 -5.19
C VAL A 92 10.94 2.40 -4.33
N CYS A 93 10.69 1.13 -4.01
CA CYS A 93 9.62 0.70 -3.13
C CYS A 93 10.16 0.42 -1.72
N SER A 94 9.42 0.85 -0.70
CA SER A 94 9.60 0.44 0.69
C SER A 94 8.27 0.04 1.29
N MET A 95 8.23 -0.99 2.12
CA MET A 95 7.06 -1.34 2.92
C MET A 95 7.49 -1.80 4.29
N GLY A 96 6.64 -1.54 5.29
CA GLY A 96 6.82 -2.06 6.62
C GLY A 96 5.92 -1.34 7.61
N HIS A 97 6.46 -0.97 8.75
CA HIS A 97 5.71 -0.34 9.84
C HIS A 97 6.44 0.87 10.42
N LEU A 98 5.69 1.94 10.70
CA LEU A 98 6.11 3.00 11.61
C LEU A 98 5.57 2.67 13.00
N MET A 99 6.46 2.36 13.93
CA MET A 99 6.14 1.91 15.28
C MET A 99 6.52 2.97 16.31
N GLY A 100 5.65 3.29 17.27
CA GLY A 100 5.97 4.22 18.35
C GLY A 100 4.96 4.19 19.47
N LEU A 101 5.01 5.18 20.37
CA LEU A 101 4.08 5.35 21.48
C LEU A 101 2.97 6.33 21.10
N PHE A 102 1.71 5.89 21.14
CA PHE A 102 0.57 6.73 20.77
C PHE A 102 0.12 7.60 21.94
N ASP A 103 0.73 8.79 22.06
CA ASP A 103 0.65 9.64 23.26
C ASP A 103 -0.20 10.90 23.06
N ASN A 104 -0.41 11.35 21.82
CA ASN A 104 -1.33 12.47 21.51
C ASN A 104 -2.30 12.11 20.40
N PRO A 105 -3.49 12.74 20.31
CA PRO A 105 -4.45 12.45 19.26
C PRO A 105 -3.88 12.65 17.84
N TRP A 106 -4.30 11.81 16.89
CA TRP A 106 -4.01 11.98 15.47
C TRP A 106 -5.27 11.73 14.65
N LEU A 107 -5.61 12.67 13.77
CA LEU A 107 -6.85 12.64 13.00
C LEU A 107 -8.12 12.47 13.87
N GLY A 108 -8.07 12.95 15.12
CA GLY A 108 -9.15 12.80 16.11
C GLY A 108 -9.15 11.47 16.88
N ILE A 109 -8.38 10.47 16.45
CA ILE A 109 -8.21 9.19 17.15
C ILE A 109 -7.54 9.45 18.49
N GLN A 110 -8.11 8.94 19.58
CA GLN A 110 -7.62 9.17 20.93
C GLN A 110 -6.39 8.29 21.25
N PRO A 111 -5.38 8.84 21.94
CA PRO A 111 -4.16 8.12 22.27
C PRO A 111 -4.43 6.97 23.25
N THR A 112 -3.65 5.90 23.13
CA THR A 112 -3.74 4.74 24.03
C THR A 112 -2.67 4.75 25.13
N GLY A 113 -1.63 5.58 25.00
CA GLY A 113 -0.43 5.54 25.85
C GLY A 113 0.36 4.24 25.71
N LYS A 114 0.16 3.50 24.62
CA LYS A 114 0.78 2.20 24.34
C LYS A 114 1.49 2.21 22.99
N LEU A 115 2.27 1.16 22.75
CA LEU A 115 2.85 0.89 21.44
C LEU A 115 1.75 0.77 20.39
N ILE A 116 1.96 1.42 19.24
CA ILE A 116 1.13 1.33 18.04
C ILE A 116 1.99 1.15 16.79
N MET A 117 1.43 0.56 15.75
CA MET A 117 2.10 0.35 14.46
C MET A 117 1.24 0.84 13.30
N LEU A 118 1.71 1.84 12.56
CA LEU A 118 1.14 2.21 11.27
C LEU A 118 1.84 1.42 10.17
N ARG A 119 1.15 0.45 9.58
CA ARG A 119 1.68 -0.24 8.38
C ARG A 119 1.71 0.72 7.20
N TYR A 120 2.73 0.62 6.36
CA TYR A 120 2.89 1.46 5.18
C TYR A 120 3.48 0.73 3.98
N ALA A 121 3.23 1.28 2.80
CA ALA A 121 3.96 1.05 1.57
C ALA A 121 4.21 2.39 0.85
N GLU A 122 5.43 2.60 0.37
CA GLU A 122 5.90 3.81 -0.31
C GLU A 122 6.53 3.44 -1.64
N PHE A 123 6.22 4.21 -2.68
CA PHE A 123 6.94 4.21 -3.95
C PHE A 123 7.49 5.61 -4.18
N HIS A 124 8.80 5.75 -4.34
CA HIS A 124 9.49 7.01 -4.60
C HIS A 124 10.06 7.02 -6.01
N LYS A 125 9.66 7.98 -6.84
CA LYS A 125 10.28 8.23 -8.13
C LYS A 125 11.53 9.07 -7.93
N ILE A 126 12.66 8.61 -8.47
CA ILE A 126 13.93 9.31 -8.32
C ILE A 126 14.30 9.97 -9.64
N GLU A 127 14.52 11.29 -9.58
CA GLU A 127 14.95 12.10 -10.72
C GLU A 127 16.03 13.07 -10.24
N ASN A 128 17.16 13.11 -10.95
CA ASN A 128 18.28 14.03 -10.65
C ASN A 128 18.74 13.99 -9.17
N GLY A 129 18.77 12.80 -8.56
CA GLY A 129 19.19 12.62 -7.17
C GLY A 129 18.18 13.12 -6.13
N LYS A 130 16.93 13.38 -6.53
CA LYS A 130 15.84 13.84 -5.67
C LYS A 130 14.60 12.96 -5.83
N ILE A 131 13.74 12.97 -4.83
CA ILE A 131 12.42 12.34 -4.89
C ILE A 131 11.46 13.32 -5.58
N SER A 132 11.07 13.03 -6.82
CA SER A 132 10.12 13.89 -7.55
C SER A 132 8.67 13.47 -7.37
N GLU A 133 8.41 12.19 -7.10
CA GLU A 133 7.08 11.70 -6.78
C GLU A 133 7.12 10.70 -5.64
N THR A 134 6.05 10.65 -4.86
CA THR A 134 5.85 9.64 -3.82
C THR A 134 4.40 9.20 -3.80
N ALA A 135 4.18 7.90 -3.81
CA ALA A 135 2.91 7.30 -3.39
C ALA A 135 3.11 6.71 -1.99
N PHE A 136 2.45 7.27 -0.98
CA PHE A 136 2.56 6.84 0.41
C PHE A 136 1.21 6.33 0.93
N TYR A 137 1.11 5.02 1.01
CA TYR A 137 -0.09 4.28 1.35
C TYR A 137 0.07 3.71 2.76
N PHE A 138 -0.92 3.88 3.63
CA PHE A 138 -0.84 3.42 5.01
C PHE A 138 -2.22 3.18 5.60
N ASP A 139 -2.33 2.26 6.55
CA ASP A 139 -3.64 1.77 6.99
C ASP A 139 -4.09 2.47 8.28
N ILE A 140 -4.69 3.66 8.14
CA ILE A 140 -5.33 4.36 9.27
C ILE A 140 -6.37 3.47 9.96
N PRO A 141 -7.26 2.76 9.25
CA PRO A 141 -8.19 1.84 9.90
C PRO A 141 -7.52 0.75 10.76
N HIS A 142 -6.36 0.22 10.35
CA HIS A 142 -5.58 -0.69 11.19
C HIS A 142 -5.12 0.01 12.49
N LEU A 143 -4.63 1.25 12.39
CA LEU A 143 -4.26 2.04 13.57
C LEU A 143 -5.48 2.29 14.49
N MET A 144 -6.64 2.61 13.92
CA MET A 144 -7.90 2.77 14.64
C MET A 144 -8.27 1.50 15.43
N ILE A 145 -8.16 0.32 14.82
CA ILE A 145 -8.44 -0.95 15.48
C ILE A 145 -7.48 -1.21 16.64
N GLN A 146 -6.19 -0.92 16.49
CA GLN A 146 -5.22 -0.99 17.59
C GLN A 146 -5.56 -0.02 18.74
N ALA A 147 -6.15 1.13 18.42
CA ALA A 147 -6.64 2.11 19.38
C ALA A 147 -8.00 1.79 20.00
N GLY A 148 -8.61 0.64 19.67
CA GLY A 148 -9.88 0.17 20.23
C GLY A 148 -11.12 0.57 19.44
N TYR A 149 -10.97 1.22 18.29
CA TYR A 149 -12.07 1.59 17.41
C TYR A 149 -12.51 0.44 16.51
N GLN A 150 -13.72 0.54 15.95
CA GLN A 150 -14.28 -0.38 14.97
C GLN A 150 -14.72 0.38 13.70
N PRO A 151 -13.77 0.78 12.82
CA PRO A 151 -14.08 1.59 11.64
C PRO A 151 -14.98 0.89 10.61
N PHE A 152 -14.99 -0.45 10.61
CA PHE A 152 -15.73 -1.25 9.64
C PHE A 152 -16.52 -2.36 10.32
N LYS A 153 -17.64 -2.73 9.68
CA LYS A 153 -18.49 -3.85 10.11
C LYS A 153 -18.13 -5.10 9.31
N SER A 154 -18.23 -6.26 9.95
CA SER A 154 -18.22 -7.57 9.30
C SER A 154 -17.04 -7.84 8.34
N PRO A 155 -15.78 -7.81 8.82
CA PRO A 155 -14.65 -8.22 7.99
C PRO A 155 -14.81 -9.69 7.55
N THR A 156 -14.49 -9.98 6.29
CA THR A 156 -14.64 -11.32 5.71
C THR A 156 -13.44 -12.24 6.00
N ALA A 157 -12.31 -11.66 6.39
CA ALA A 157 -11.06 -12.34 6.72
C ALA A 157 -10.42 -11.78 8.00
N MET A 158 -9.22 -12.26 8.35
CA MET A 158 -8.64 -12.03 9.68
C MET A 158 -7.79 -10.76 9.74
N HIS A 159 -8.01 -9.92 10.73
CA HIS A 159 -7.19 -8.73 10.97
C HIS A 159 -5.99 -9.06 11.85
N LEU A 160 -4.78 -8.73 11.38
CA LEU A 160 -3.50 -9.04 12.04
C LEU A 160 -2.49 -7.91 11.83
N VAL A 161 -1.50 -7.82 12.73
CA VAL A 161 -0.23 -7.19 12.39
C VAL A 161 0.46 -8.08 11.37
N GLN A 162 0.86 -7.52 10.24
CA GLN A 162 1.30 -8.27 9.08
C GLN A 162 2.82 -8.41 9.12
N PRO A 163 3.39 -9.61 9.02
CA PRO A 163 4.83 -9.77 8.93
C PRO A 163 5.34 -9.32 7.56
N GLY A 164 6.64 -9.01 7.49
CA GLY A 164 7.35 -8.99 6.22
C GLY A 164 7.42 -10.38 5.56
N PRO A 165 8.03 -10.48 4.36
CA PRO A 165 8.09 -11.73 3.63
C PRO A 165 8.76 -12.86 4.43
N ALA A 166 8.20 -14.07 4.34
CA ALA A 166 8.63 -15.22 5.15
C ALA A 166 10.11 -15.60 4.97
N THR A 167 10.71 -15.21 3.85
CA THR A 167 12.10 -15.46 3.50
C THR A 167 13.09 -14.46 4.10
N HIS A 168 12.61 -13.32 4.61
CA HIS A 168 13.42 -12.24 5.20
C HIS A 168 14.53 -11.67 4.28
N ASP A 169 14.44 -11.88 2.97
CA ASP A 169 15.41 -11.44 1.95
C ASP A 169 14.90 -10.26 1.10
N ALA A 170 13.85 -9.57 1.56
CA ALA A 170 13.20 -8.49 0.82
C ALA A 170 13.87 -7.12 0.93
N LEU A 171 14.93 -7.00 1.73
CA LEU A 171 15.72 -5.78 1.87
C LEU A 171 16.87 -5.79 0.87
N LEU A 172 16.56 -5.53 -0.40
CA LEU A 172 17.51 -5.52 -1.52
C LEU A 172 18.32 -4.22 -1.56
N PHE A 173 19.18 -4.02 -0.55
CA PHE A 173 20.11 -2.89 -0.50
C PHE A 173 21.16 -2.95 -1.61
N SER A 174 21.60 -4.16 -1.96
CA SER A 174 22.42 -4.44 -3.14
C SER A 174 21.53 -4.77 -4.33
N ASP A 175 22.09 -4.62 -5.52
CA ASP A 175 21.37 -4.92 -6.76
C ASP A 175 21.24 -6.41 -7.00
N ALA A 176 20.06 -6.83 -7.44
CA ALA A 176 19.79 -8.22 -7.79
C ALA A 176 20.17 -8.53 -9.25
N PRO A 177 20.26 -9.82 -9.63
CA PRO A 177 20.34 -10.19 -11.03
C PRO A 177 19.12 -9.68 -11.81
N GLU A 178 19.37 -9.07 -12.98
CA GLU A 178 18.32 -8.50 -13.83
C GLU A 178 17.32 -9.55 -14.32
N SER A 179 17.80 -10.77 -14.61
CA SER A 179 16.97 -11.91 -15.00
C SER A 179 15.93 -12.27 -13.95
N GLU A 180 16.27 -12.21 -12.66
CA GLU A 180 15.33 -12.52 -11.58
C GLU A 180 14.22 -11.46 -11.50
N GLY A 181 14.58 -10.19 -11.65
CA GLY A 181 13.61 -9.09 -11.73
C GLY A 181 12.67 -9.23 -12.93
N GLN A 182 13.20 -9.61 -14.10
CA GLN A 182 12.40 -9.84 -15.30
C GLN A 182 11.41 -11.00 -15.11
N GLU A 183 11.84 -12.15 -14.57
CA GLU A 183 10.93 -13.26 -14.27
C GLU A 183 9.83 -12.86 -13.29
N THR A 184 10.16 -12.05 -12.28
CA THR A 184 9.18 -11.54 -11.32
C THR A 184 8.18 -10.59 -11.97
N MET A 185 8.65 -9.70 -12.85
CA MET A 185 7.78 -8.82 -13.64
C MET A 185 6.83 -9.62 -14.54
N ASP A 186 7.34 -10.65 -15.23
CA ASP A 186 6.56 -11.46 -16.16
C ASP A 186 5.42 -12.21 -15.45
N VAL A 187 5.70 -12.79 -14.28
CA VAL A 187 4.66 -13.46 -13.46
C VAL A 187 3.62 -12.46 -12.95
N MET A 188 4.04 -11.26 -12.52
CA MET A 188 3.10 -10.22 -12.11
C MET A 188 2.22 -9.77 -13.28
N HIS A 189 2.76 -9.62 -14.48
CA HIS A 189 2.00 -9.27 -15.68
C HIS A 189 1.02 -10.36 -16.09
N ALA A 190 1.43 -11.63 -16.05
CA ALA A 190 0.52 -12.75 -16.28
C ALA A 190 -0.65 -12.71 -15.28
N MET A 191 -0.37 -12.43 -14.00
CA MET A 191 -1.41 -12.33 -12.97
C MET A 191 -2.36 -11.16 -13.21
N ILE A 192 -1.85 -9.98 -13.55
CA ILE A 192 -2.67 -8.80 -13.86
C ILE A 192 -3.54 -9.07 -15.10
N SER A 193 -3.01 -9.74 -16.12
CA SER A 193 -3.77 -10.12 -17.31
C SER A 193 -4.88 -11.11 -16.98
N ASP A 194 -4.59 -12.14 -16.19
CA ASP A 194 -5.55 -13.19 -15.82
C ASP A 194 -6.67 -12.61 -14.93
N LEU A 195 -6.33 -11.81 -13.89
CA LEU A 195 -7.30 -11.32 -12.90
C LEU A 195 -7.92 -9.96 -13.25
N GLY A 196 -7.29 -9.20 -14.14
CA GLY A 196 -7.62 -7.79 -14.39
C GLY A 196 -8.87 -7.54 -15.22
N THR A 197 -9.54 -8.57 -15.72
CA THR A 197 -10.77 -8.43 -16.54
C THR A 197 -12.00 -9.08 -15.92
N TRP A 198 -11.82 -10.03 -14.99
CA TRP A 198 -12.89 -10.91 -14.46
C TRP A 198 -13.63 -11.70 -15.55
N GLN A 199 -13.01 -11.87 -16.72
CA GLN A 199 -13.63 -12.42 -17.92
C GLN A 199 -12.92 -13.68 -18.43
N SER A 200 -12.07 -14.32 -17.62
CA SER A 200 -11.34 -15.51 -18.07
C SER A 200 -12.24 -16.70 -18.40
N GLY A 201 -13.45 -16.76 -17.84
CA GLY A 201 -14.38 -17.89 -17.98
C GLY A 201 -13.99 -19.14 -17.19
N LEU A 202 -12.85 -19.12 -16.47
CA LEU A 202 -12.42 -20.19 -15.60
C LEU A 202 -13.09 -20.09 -14.23
N PRO A 203 -13.25 -21.22 -13.50
CA PRO A 203 -13.50 -21.17 -12.07
C PRO A 203 -12.43 -20.34 -11.36
N LEU A 204 -12.84 -19.53 -10.37
CA LEU A 204 -11.95 -18.57 -9.71
C LEU A 204 -10.67 -19.22 -9.14
N GLU A 205 -10.79 -20.40 -8.53
CA GLU A 205 -9.63 -21.12 -7.99
C GLU A 205 -8.67 -21.60 -9.08
N ASP A 206 -9.19 -22.03 -10.23
CA ASP A 206 -8.39 -22.47 -11.38
C ASP A 206 -7.71 -21.28 -12.07
N GLU A 207 -8.41 -20.14 -12.18
CA GLU A 207 -7.86 -18.87 -12.66
C GLU A 207 -6.67 -18.44 -11.78
N LEU A 208 -6.85 -18.42 -10.46
CA LEU A 208 -5.79 -18.08 -9.51
C LEU A 208 -4.61 -19.06 -9.58
N ALA A 209 -4.88 -20.36 -9.73
CA ALA A 209 -3.86 -21.39 -9.78
C ALA A 209 -2.92 -21.29 -11.00
N ARG A 210 -3.21 -20.43 -11.98
CA ARG A 210 -2.30 -20.16 -13.11
C ARG A 210 -1.03 -19.45 -12.66
N THR A 211 -1.18 -18.45 -11.79
CA THR A 211 -0.09 -17.54 -11.41
C THR A 211 0.25 -17.58 -9.91
N TRP A 212 -0.62 -18.17 -9.09
CA TRP A 212 -0.42 -18.29 -7.65
C TRP A 212 -0.08 -19.72 -7.22
N HIS A 213 0.70 -19.80 -6.14
CA HIS A 213 0.86 -21.02 -5.36
C HIS A 213 -0.43 -21.38 -4.63
N LYS A 214 -0.71 -22.69 -4.47
CA LYS A 214 -1.91 -23.16 -3.78
C LYS A 214 -2.01 -22.67 -2.34
N ASP A 215 -0.86 -22.53 -1.69
CA ASP A 215 -0.67 -22.05 -0.32
C ASP A 215 -0.22 -20.58 -0.27
N MET A 216 -0.68 -19.75 -1.22
CA MET A 216 -0.39 -18.32 -1.21
C MET A 216 -0.95 -17.61 0.03
N THR A 217 -0.32 -16.50 0.43
CA THR A 217 -0.80 -15.62 1.50
C THR A 217 -1.14 -14.24 0.95
N TRP A 218 -2.30 -13.71 1.36
CA TRP A 218 -2.76 -12.38 0.99
C TRP A 218 -2.96 -11.53 2.23
N TRP A 219 -2.16 -10.49 2.40
CA TRP A 219 -2.18 -9.55 3.52
C TRP A 219 -3.01 -8.31 3.16
N GLY A 220 -4.32 -8.44 3.31
CA GLY A 220 -5.28 -7.39 3.02
C GLY A 220 -5.32 -6.24 4.02
N PRO A 221 -5.98 -5.11 3.64
CA PRO A 221 -6.21 -4.00 4.55
C PRO A 221 -7.21 -4.32 5.65
N ALA A 222 -7.13 -3.52 6.72
CA ALA A 222 -8.15 -3.52 7.75
C ALA A 222 -9.54 -3.30 7.12
N GLY A 223 -10.51 -4.07 7.61
CA GLY A 223 -11.86 -4.16 7.05
C GLY A 223 -12.08 -5.33 6.11
N ILE A 224 -11.06 -5.77 5.37
CA ILE A 224 -11.11 -7.02 4.61
C ILE A 224 -10.42 -8.13 5.41
N GLY A 225 -9.14 -7.93 5.74
CA GLY A 225 -8.31 -8.88 6.48
C GLY A 225 -7.45 -9.79 5.60
N ALA A 226 -6.62 -10.62 6.23
CA ALA A 226 -5.68 -11.53 5.59
C ALA A 226 -6.27 -12.92 5.36
N THR A 227 -5.85 -13.57 4.26
CA THR A 227 -6.27 -14.92 3.87
C THR A 227 -5.05 -15.80 3.55
N TYR A 228 -5.26 -17.12 3.60
CA TYR A 228 -4.21 -18.11 3.35
C TYR A 228 -4.75 -19.29 2.54
N THR A 229 -4.06 -19.69 1.47
CA THR A 229 -4.46 -20.59 0.38
C THR A 229 -5.36 -19.96 -0.68
N ILE A 230 -5.32 -20.49 -1.91
CA ILE A 230 -6.20 -20.09 -3.02
C ILE A 230 -7.67 -20.25 -2.62
N GLU A 231 -8.05 -21.38 -2.01
CA GLU A 231 -9.44 -21.66 -1.62
C GLU A 231 -9.98 -20.58 -0.68
N ARG A 232 -9.22 -20.21 0.36
CA ARG A 232 -9.65 -19.19 1.32
C ARG A 232 -9.57 -17.79 0.74
N TYR A 233 -8.57 -17.48 -0.08
CA TYR A 233 -8.52 -16.21 -0.80
C TYR A 233 -9.74 -16.03 -1.72
N ALA A 234 -10.12 -17.06 -2.47
CA ALA A 234 -11.31 -17.07 -3.30
C ALA A 234 -12.59 -16.86 -2.47
N LYS A 235 -12.75 -17.59 -1.37
CA LYS A 235 -13.97 -17.53 -0.52
C LYS A 235 -14.08 -16.28 0.34
N GLN A 236 -12.96 -15.74 0.81
CA GLN A 236 -12.94 -14.67 1.82
C GLN A 236 -12.59 -13.30 1.24
N HIS A 237 -11.98 -13.22 0.06
CA HIS A 237 -11.70 -11.94 -0.59
C HIS A 237 -12.19 -11.87 -2.04
N SER A 238 -11.57 -12.61 -2.97
CA SER A 238 -11.79 -12.37 -4.40
C SER A 238 -13.22 -12.64 -4.84
N GLY A 239 -13.86 -13.71 -4.33
CA GLY A 239 -15.26 -14.02 -4.57
C GLY A 239 -16.20 -12.97 -3.99
N PRO A 240 -16.14 -12.65 -2.68
CA PRO A 240 -16.93 -11.56 -2.10
C PRO A 240 -16.74 -10.22 -2.79
N PHE A 241 -15.52 -9.87 -3.19
CA PHE A 241 -15.23 -8.63 -3.91
C PHE A 241 -15.89 -8.64 -5.29
N ARG A 242 -15.72 -9.70 -6.10
CA ARG A 242 -16.38 -9.81 -7.41
C ARG A 242 -17.91 -9.85 -7.32
N ALA A 243 -18.46 -10.40 -6.24
CA ALA A 243 -19.90 -10.39 -6.00
C ALA A 243 -20.42 -9.01 -5.58
N ALA A 244 -19.62 -8.23 -4.86
CA ALA A 244 -19.98 -6.89 -4.39
C ALA A 244 -19.97 -5.83 -5.50
N PHE A 245 -19.16 -6.04 -6.56
CA PHE A 245 -18.85 -5.02 -7.55
C PHE A 245 -19.15 -5.46 -8.99
N THR A 246 -19.67 -4.53 -9.80
CA THR A 246 -19.79 -4.64 -11.26
C THR A 246 -19.07 -3.48 -11.96
N ASP A 247 -19.08 -3.46 -13.29
CA ASP A 247 -18.56 -2.37 -14.12
C ASP A 247 -17.10 -2.00 -13.81
N ARG A 248 -16.27 -3.01 -13.51
CA ARG A 248 -14.87 -2.78 -13.20
C ARG A 248 -14.11 -2.32 -14.45
N SER A 249 -13.43 -1.19 -14.36
CA SER A 249 -12.56 -0.70 -15.42
C SER A 249 -11.28 -1.53 -15.57
N GLY A 250 -10.51 -1.29 -16.63
CA GLY A 250 -9.12 -1.71 -16.70
C GLY A 250 -8.25 -1.07 -15.63
N THR A 251 -6.99 -1.51 -15.53
CA THR A 251 -6.03 -1.02 -14.54
C THR A 251 -5.34 0.27 -14.99
N GLY A 252 -5.42 1.34 -14.19
CA GLY A 252 -4.68 2.61 -14.32
C GLY A 252 -3.45 2.68 -13.42
N HIS A 253 -2.49 1.77 -13.61
CA HIS A 253 -1.25 1.78 -12.82
C HIS A 253 -0.33 2.93 -13.27
N ILE A 254 0.30 3.61 -12.31
CA ILE A 254 1.29 4.67 -12.54
C ILE A 254 2.70 4.07 -12.57
N ALA A 255 2.98 3.14 -11.65
CA ALA A 255 4.24 2.43 -11.64
C ALA A 255 4.04 0.91 -11.53
N ARG A 256 4.89 0.17 -12.22
CA ARG A 256 5.11 -1.27 -12.02
C ARG A 256 6.61 -1.51 -12.03
N ILE A 257 7.14 -2.05 -10.94
CA ILE A 257 8.58 -2.32 -10.79
C ILE A 257 8.82 -3.72 -10.23
N ALA A 258 10.01 -4.26 -10.50
CA ALA A 258 10.45 -5.55 -9.98
C ALA A 258 11.97 -5.59 -9.82
N GLU A 259 12.43 -6.29 -8.80
CA GLU A 259 13.85 -6.62 -8.58
C GLU A 259 13.96 -7.87 -7.70
N GLY A 260 14.86 -8.79 -8.09
CA GLY A 260 14.98 -10.09 -7.43
C GLY A 260 13.64 -10.83 -7.47
N HIS A 261 13.20 -11.36 -6.33
CA HIS A 261 11.93 -12.07 -6.20
C HIS A 261 10.74 -11.15 -5.87
N TYR A 262 10.92 -9.84 -5.89
CA TYR A 262 9.92 -8.87 -5.43
C TYR A 262 9.46 -7.97 -6.55
N SER A 263 8.16 -7.68 -6.55
CA SER A 263 7.56 -6.73 -7.47
C SER A 263 6.44 -5.97 -6.79
N GLY A 264 6.01 -4.89 -7.43
CA GLY A 264 4.85 -4.17 -6.95
C GLY A 264 4.37 -3.13 -7.94
N PHE A 265 3.18 -2.63 -7.68
CA PHE A 265 2.58 -1.56 -8.44
C PHE A 265 1.72 -0.66 -7.56
N PHE A 266 1.44 0.53 -8.06
CA PHE A 266 0.36 1.36 -7.54
C PHE A 266 -0.34 2.11 -8.68
N GLY A 267 -1.56 2.58 -8.42
CA GLY A 267 -2.32 3.47 -9.29
C GLY A 267 -2.95 4.61 -8.49
N TRP A 268 -3.57 5.57 -9.18
CA TRP A 268 -4.27 6.68 -8.53
C TRP A 268 -5.39 7.23 -9.44
N PRO A 269 -6.55 6.56 -9.52
CA PRO A 269 -6.86 5.25 -8.94
C PRO A 269 -6.32 4.08 -9.78
N ASN A 270 -6.27 2.87 -9.21
CA ASN A 270 -5.94 1.66 -9.95
C ASN A 270 -7.07 1.22 -10.85
N PHE A 271 -8.32 1.33 -10.40
CA PHE A 271 -9.49 1.02 -11.22
C PHE A 271 -10.73 1.70 -10.62
N LEU A 272 -11.78 1.71 -11.41
CA LEU A 272 -13.12 2.08 -11.02
C LEU A 272 -13.97 0.82 -10.88
N ALA A 273 -14.89 0.78 -9.91
CA ALA A 273 -15.90 -0.28 -9.83
C ALA A 273 -17.18 0.22 -9.14
N LYS A 274 -18.32 -0.35 -9.53
CA LYS A 274 -19.64 0.02 -9.01
C LYS A 274 -20.07 -0.99 -7.92
N PRO A 275 -20.31 -0.58 -6.66
CA PRO A 275 -20.76 -1.48 -5.60
C PRO A 275 -22.23 -1.86 -5.78
N SER A 276 -22.52 -2.81 -6.66
CA SER A 276 -23.88 -3.18 -7.08
C SER A 276 -24.61 -4.11 -6.11
N ALA A 277 -23.89 -4.80 -5.23
CA ALA A 277 -24.49 -5.63 -4.17
C ALA A 277 -24.14 -5.14 -2.74
N GLY A 278 -23.47 -3.98 -2.63
CA GLY A 278 -22.96 -3.46 -1.37
C GLY A 278 -21.63 -4.11 -0.96
N PHE A 279 -20.86 -3.44 -0.09
CA PHE A 279 -19.54 -3.91 0.35
C PHE A 279 -19.26 -3.46 1.79
N MET A 280 -18.78 -4.37 2.64
CA MET A 280 -18.39 -4.09 4.03
C MET A 280 -19.49 -3.38 4.87
N GLY A 281 -20.74 -3.82 4.68
CA GLY A 281 -21.90 -3.27 5.39
C GLY A 281 -22.51 -2.01 4.76
N LEU A 282 -21.91 -1.48 3.68
CA LEU A 282 -22.54 -0.44 2.88
C LEU A 282 -23.59 -1.03 1.93
N PRO A 283 -24.72 -0.32 1.71
CA PRO A 283 -25.71 -0.74 0.73
C PRO A 283 -25.17 -0.64 -0.70
N PRO A 284 -25.85 -1.27 -1.68
CA PRO A 284 -25.59 -1.02 -3.09
C PRO A 284 -25.63 0.47 -3.42
N SER A 285 -24.77 0.91 -4.34
CA SER A 285 -24.77 2.28 -4.87
C SER A 285 -24.66 2.29 -6.39
N ASN A 286 -25.27 3.31 -6.99
CA ASN A 286 -25.14 3.57 -8.42
C ASN A 286 -23.88 4.37 -8.78
N LYS A 287 -23.13 4.87 -7.78
CA LYS A 287 -21.89 5.61 -8.00
C LYS A 287 -20.78 4.66 -8.48
N LEU A 288 -20.04 5.10 -9.49
CA LEU A 288 -18.80 4.44 -9.89
C LEU A 288 -17.68 4.93 -8.97
N CYS A 289 -17.09 4.04 -8.18
CA CYS A 289 -16.13 4.40 -7.13
C CYS A 289 -14.69 4.12 -7.55
N GLU A 290 -13.80 5.03 -7.17
CA GLU A 290 -12.35 4.94 -7.33
C GLU A 290 -11.73 4.00 -6.29
N PHE A 291 -10.86 3.10 -6.73
CA PHE A 291 -10.01 2.27 -5.88
C PHE A 291 -8.54 2.69 -6.02
N ARG A 292 -7.99 3.30 -4.97
CA ARG A 292 -6.57 3.61 -4.84
C ARG A 292 -5.89 2.44 -4.15
N VAL A 293 -5.00 1.75 -4.86
CA VAL A 293 -4.41 0.48 -4.41
C VAL A 293 -2.90 0.43 -4.65
N ILE A 294 -2.17 -0.09 -3.67
CA ILE A 294 -0.79 -0.54 -3.81
C ILE A 294 -0.73 -2.04 -3.54
N ASP A 295 0.05 -2.72 -4.36
CA ASP A 295 0.31 -4.14 -4.22
C ASP A 295 1.81 -4.39 -4.23
N ILE A 296 2.26 -5.23 -3.32
CA ILE A 296 3.63 -5.73 -3.25
C ILE A 296 3.56 -7.25 -3.23
N TYR A 297 4.39 -7.90 -4.03
CA TYR A 297 4.39 -9.33 -4.24
C TYR A 297 5.75 -9.94 -3.95
N ARG A 298 5.74 -11.19 -3.47
CA ARG A 298 6.88 -12.09 -3.53
C ARG A 298 6.59 -13.23 -4.50
N ARG A 299 7.54 -13.48 -5.41
CA ARG A 299 7.59 -14.67 -6.26
C ARG A 299 8.35 -15.81 -5.56
N GLU A 300 7.92 -17.04 -5.82
CA GLU A 300 8.61 -18.28 -5.46
C GLU A 300 8.62 -19.20 -6.69
N GLY A 301 9.80 -19.43 -7.27
CA GLY A 301 9.90 -20.11 -8.56
C GLY A 301 9.10 -19.36 -9.64
N LYS A 302 8.17 -20.03 -10.32
CA LYS A 302 7.43 -19.44 -11.45
C LYS A 302 6.07 -18.82 -11.07
N LYS A 303 5.80 -18.62 -9.77
CA LYS A 303 4.49 -18.22 -9.26
C LYS A 303 4.59 -17.24 -8.10
N LEU A 304 3.52 -16.47 -7.88
CA LEU A 304 3.38 -15.59 -6.72
C LEU A 304 3.04 -16.39 -5.46
N LYS A 305 3.64 -16.02 -4.33
CA LYS A 305 3.51 -16.72 -3.06
C LYS A 305 2.93 -15.84 -1.95
N GLU A 306 3.34 -14.59 -1.88
CA GLU A 306 2.85 -13.64 -0.86
C GLU A 306 2.50 -12.30 -1.51
N ASN A 307 1.53 -11.61 -0.93
CA ASN A 307 1.06 -10.32 -1.40
C ASN A 307 0.64 -9.43 -0.24
N TRP A 308 1.09 -8.18 -0.23
CA TRP A 308 0.70 -7.12 0.70
C TRP A 308 -0.03 -6.02 -0.04
N ILE A 309 -1.21 -5.66 0.48
CA ILE A 309 -2.19 -4.84 -0.23
C ILE A 309 -2.67 -3.75 0.69
N PHE A 310 -2.71 -2.54 0.13
CA PHE A 310 -3.29 -1.39 0.81
C PHE A 310 -4.32 -0.78 -0.12
N ILE A 311 -5.54 -0.64 0.38
CA ILE A 311 -6.66 0.00 -0.30
C ILE A 311 -7.06 1.19 0.54
N ASP A 312 -7.27 2.34 -0.09
CA ASP A 312 -7.78 3.54 0.59
C ASP A 312 -9.26 3.36 0.96
N MET A 313 -9.51 2.53 1.98
CA MET A 313 -10.86 2.17 2.40
C MET A 313 -11.63 3.38 2.92
N LEU A 314 -10.94 4.35 3.54
CA LEU A 314 -11.55 5.61 3.98
C LEU A 314 -12.05 6.43 2.78
N HIS A 315 -11.26 6.51 1.71
CA HIS A 315 -11.70 7.15 0.47
C HIS A 315 -12.89 6.43 -0.18
N PHE A 316 -12.88 5.09 -0.23
CA PHE A 316 -13.99 4.32 -0.77
C PHE A 316 -15.30 4.56 -0.01
N PHE A 317 -15.25 4.60 1.33
CA PHE A 317 -16.41 4.92 2.17
C PHE A 317 -16.87 6.37 1.96
N LYS A 318 -15.92 7.33 1.87
CA LYS A 318 -16.25 8.74 1.67
C LYS A 318 -16.96 9.02 0.34
N GLN A 319 -16.59 8.31 -0.74
CA GLN A 319 -17.30 8.42 -2.03
C GLN A 319 -18.78 7.98 -1.94
N GLN A 320 -19.10 7.16 -0.94
CA GLN A 320 -20.45 6.69 -0.62
C GLN A 320 -21.06 7.46 0.56
N ASP A 321 -20.58 8.68 0.80
CA ASP A 321 -21.10 9.63 1.80
C ASP A 321 -20.96 9.16 3.25
N VAL A 322 -20.06 8.20 3.51
CA VAL A 322 -19.72 7.74 4.87
C VAL A 322 -18.32 8.21 5.23
N ASP A 323 -18.24 9.22 6.10
CA ASP A 323 -16.97 9.75 6.60
C ASP A 323 -16.61 9.14 7.97
N ILE A 324 -15.76 8.11 7.97
CA ILE A 324 -15.37 7.37 9.18
C ILE A 324 -14.55 8.26 10.15
N LEU A 325 -13.68 9.13 9.63
CA LEU A 325 -12.84 9.99 10.46
C LEU A 325 -13.64 11.17 11.05
N ALA A 326 -14.69 11.64 10.38
CA ALA A 326 -15.59 12.62 10.96
C ALA A 326 -16.52 12.01 12.03
N ASN A 327 -16.84 10.71 11.93
CA ASN A 327 -17.79 10.01 12.81
C ASN A 327 -17.10 9.04 13.79
N LEU A 328 -15.95 9.42 14.33
CA LEU A 328 -15.15 8.57 15.24
C LEU A 328 -15.92 8.12 16.49
N GLN A 329 -16.90 8.88 16.97
CA GLN A 329 -17.71 8.51 18.13
C GLN A 329 -18.54 7.25 17.88
N GLU A 330 -19.08 7.06 16.68
CA GLU A 330 -19.83 5.84 16.31
C GLU A 330 -18.90 4.62 16.15
N SER A 331 -17.62 4.88 15.92
CA SER A 331 -16.58 3.87 15.80
C SER A 331 -15.90 3.54 17.14
N PHE A 332 -16.17 4.31 18.20
CA PHE A 332 -15.59 4.10 19.52
C PHE A 332 -16.46 3.12 20.33
N LYS A 333 -15.83 2.21 21.06
CA LYS A 333 -16.51 1.21 21.90
C LYS A 333 -16.78 1.69 23.31
#